data_AF-A0A2T3FSE1-F1
#
_entry.id   AF-A0A2T3FSE1-F1
#
_cell.length_a   1.000
_cell.length_b   1.000
_cell.length_c   1.000
_cell.angle_alpha   90.00
_cell.angle_beta   90.00
_cell.angle_gamma   90.00
#
_symmetry.space_group_name_H-M   'P 1'
#
loop_
_entity.id
_entity.type
_entity.pdbx_description
1 polymer ?
#
loop_
_entity_poly.entity_id
_entity_poly.type
_entity_poly.pdbx_seq_one_letter_code
_entity_poly.pdbx_strand_id
1 'polypeptide(L)'
;MNVLTITCVPVVLLCRDRSPGACNGCSKYNHCRYDKFRYSADLAHKEYRKELVDARIGINMTYEELKALANVVVLLIKAGQSPYQVITNHPELNISEKTLYNYIENGSFREFGLLGVDLRIKTKRRITKKASNKCKKREDRKYLKGRTYDDFINYVNENDNLSIVEMVPSIITGLPIPLYKHLNFGLTLSCLLYIMKKKHQNHAKRT
;
A
#
# COMPACT_ATOMS: atom_id res chain seq x y z
N MET A 1 13.46 -3.67 -54.90
CA MET A 1 13.24 -2.94 -53.63
C MET A 1 13.03 -1.47 -53.99
N ASN A 2 11.79 -1.07 -54.30
CA ASN A 2 11.49 0.29 -54.73
C ASN A 2 11.32 1.16 -53.49
N VAL A 3 12.34 1.98 -53.21
CA VAL A 3 12.29 2.99 -52.15
C VAL A 3 11.40 4.11 -52.67
N LEU A 4 10.18 4.19 -52.17
CA LEU A 4 9.28 5.33 -52.38
C LEU A 4 9.92 6.55 -51.71
N THR A 5 10.62 7.37 -52.50
CA THR A 5 11.12 8.66 -52.06
C THR A 5 9.94 9.63 -52.05
N ILE A 6 9.54 10.06 -50.84
CA ILE A 6 8.55 11.13 -50.68
C ILE A 6 9.27 12.42 -51.07
N THR A 7 9.07 12.86 -52.31
CA THR A 7 9.50 14.17 -52.77
C THR A 7 8.53 15.21 -52.18
N CYS A 8 9.01 15.98 -51.20
CA CYS A 8 8.30 17.16 -50.71
C CYS A 8 8.35 18.24 -51.79
N VAL A 9 7.36 18.24 -52.70
CA VAL A 9 7.17 19.32 -53.66
C VAL A 9 6.74 20.58 -52.88
N PRO A 10 7.49 21.68 -52.91
CA PRO A 10 7.08 22.92 -52.28
C PRO A 10 5.89 23.48 -53.07
N VAL A 11 4.68 23.37 -52.50
CA VAL A 11 3.50 24.03 -53.04
C VAL A 11 3.73 25.53 -52.94
N VAL A 12 3.99 26.17 -54.08
CA VAL A 12 4.06 27.63 -54.19
C VAL A 12 2.62 28.15 -54.08
N LEU A 13 2.20 28.53 -52.87
CA LEU A 13 0.90 29.16 -52.65
C LEU A 13 0.90 30.57 -53.26
N LEU A 14 0.45 30.67 -54.51
CA LEU A 14 0.40 31.92 -55.27
C LEU A 14 -0.74 32.85 -54.84
N CYS A 15 -1.82 32.36 -54.25
CA CYS A 15 -2.88 33.15 -53.61
C CYS A 15 -3.66 32.31 -52.58
N ARG A 16 -4.34 32.97 -51.65
CA ARG A 16 -5.05 32.37 -50.51
C ARG A 16 -6.40 31.80 -50.99
N ASP A 17 -6.48 30.50 -51.31
CA ASP A 17 -7.73 29.92 -51.82
C ASP A 17 -8.73 29.50 -50.72
N ARG A 18 -8.31 29.30 -49.46
CA ARG A 18 -9.21 29.08 -48.31
C ARG A 18 -8.65 29.62 -47.01
N SER A 19 -9.53 30.15 -46.16
CA SER A 19 -9.22 30.49 -44.77
C SER A 19 -9.42 29.23 -43.90
N PRO A 20 -8.44 28.84 -43.05
CA PRO A 20 -7.14 29.46 -42.79
C PRO A 20 -5.99 28.77 -43.55
N GLY A 21 -5.48 29.38 -44.63
CA GLY A 21 -4.27 28.92 -45.34
C GLY A 21 -2.96 29.44 -44.71
N ALA A 22 -1.88 28.67 -44.82
CA ALA A 22 -0.56 29.00 -44.25
C ALA A 22 0.24 30.00 -45.12
N CYS A 23 0.95 30.92 -44.46
CA CYS A 23 1.71 32.03 -45.08
C CYS A 23 3.17 31.68 -45.40
N ASN A 24 3.54 30.39 -45.44
CA ASN A 24 4.93 29.92 -45.51
C ASN A 24 5.68 30.38 -46.77
N GLY A 25 4.98 30.62 -47.88
CA GLY A 25 5.55 31.05 -49.15
C GLY A 25 5.26 32.51 -49.53
N CYS A 26 4.71 33.32 -48.62
CA CYS A 26 4.33 34.69 -48.97
C CYS A 26 5.55 35.60 -49.15
N SER A 27 5.74 36.14 -50.36
CA SER A 27 6.82 37.10 -50.67
C SER A 27 6.66 38.43 -49.91
N LYS A 28 5.42 38.83 -49.59
CA LYS A 28 5.10 40.08 -48.88
C LYS A 28 4.91 39.88 -47.37
N TYR A 29 5.44 38.80 -46.78
CA TYR A 29 5.17 38.42 -45.38
C TYR A 29 5.41 39.56 -44.37
N ASN A 30 6.52 40.30 -44.51
CA ASN A 30 6.88 41.38 -43.59
C ASN A 30 5.91 42.57 -43.67
N HIS A 31 5.45 42.92 -44.87
CA HIS A 31 4.56 44.06 -45.13
C HIS A 31 3.07 43.69 -45.14
N CYS A 32 2.73 42.42 -44.96
CA CYS A 32 1.36 41.95 -44.94
C CYS A 32 0.61 42.44 -43.70
N ARG A 33 -0.57 43.03 -43.89
CA ARG A 33 -1.45 43.57 -42.84
C ARG A 33 -2.48 42.55 -42.31
N TYR A 34 -2.65 41.41 -42.98
CA TYR A 34 -3.57 40.35 -42.56
C TYR A 34 -2.99 39.48 -41.45
N ASP A 35 -3.87 38.74 -40.75
CA ASP A 35 -3.47 37.73 -39.78
C ASP A 35 -2.61 36.65 -40.42
N LYS A 36 -1.41 36.47 -39.84
CA LYS A 36 -0.34 35.61 -40.34
C LYS A 36 -0.40 34.29 -39.60
N PHE A 37 -0.58 33.20 -40.35
CA PHE A 37 -0.47 31.85 -39.82
C PHE A 37 0.71 31.16 -40.50
N ARG A 38 1.69 30.70 -39.72
CA ARG A 38 2.84 29.95 -40.26
C ARG A 38 2.67 28.48 -39.91
N TYR A 39 2.62 27.64 -40.93
CA TYR A 39 2.60 26.19 -40.72
C TYR A 39 4.01 25.72 -40.35
N SER A 40 4.10 24.92 -39.29
CA SER A 40 5.32 24.22 -38.91
C SER A 40 5.02 22.72 -38.87
N ALA A 41 5.73 21.94 -39.69
CA ALA A 41 5.55 20.50 -39.74
C ALA A 41 5.83 19.83 -38.38
N ASP A 42 6.82 20.33 -37.64
CA ASP A 42 7.15 19.81 -36.32
C ASP A 42 6.05 20.09 -35.29
N LEU A 43 5.41 21.26 -35.36
CA LEU A 43 4.29 21.59 -34.47
C LEU A 43 3.07 20.73 -34.81
N ALA A 44 2.70 20.64 -36.08
CA ALA A 44 1.57 19.83 -36.53
C ALA A 44 1.75 18.34 -36.16
N HIS A 45 2.95 17.80 -36.31
CA HIS A 45 3.25 16.42 -35.90
C HIS A 45 3.16 16.22 -34.38
N LYS A 46 3.62 17.20 -33.59
CA LYS A 46 3.49 17.16 -32.14
C LYS A 46 2.03 17.23 -31.70
N GLU A 47 1.22 18.10 -32.31
CA GLU A 47 -0.21 18.23 -32.06
C GLU A 47 -0.96 16.94 -32.41
N TYR A 48 -0.74 16.41 -33.61
CA TYR A 48 -1.29 15.12 -34.02
C TYR A 48 -0.94 14.00 -33.03
N ARG A 49 0.32 13.91 -32.58
CA ARG A 49 0.73 12.90 -31.60
C ARG A 49 0.03 13.09 -30.26
N LYS A 50 -0.17 14.34 -29.80
CA LYS A 50 -0.92 14.62 -28.58
C LYS A 50 -2.36 14.17 -28.72
N GLU A 51 -3.07 14.60 -29.76
CA GLU A 51 -4.46 14.20 -30.02
C GLU A 51 -4.61 12.67 -30.10
N LEU A 52 -3.70 12.00 -30.79
CA LEU A 52 -3.69 10.55 -30.91
C LEU A 52 -3.52 9.85 -29.55
N VAL A 53 -2.66 10.41 -28.68
CA VAL A 53 -2.43 9.90 -27.33
C VAL A 53 -3.65 10.19 -26.46
N ASP A 54 -4.15 11.41 -26.45
CA ASP A 54 -5.29 11.85 -25.65
C ASP A 54 -6.56 11.07 -26.00
N ALA A 55 -6.81 10.80 -27.27
CA ALA A 55 -7.93 9.97 -27.72
C ALA A 55 -7.83 8.50 -27.27
N ARG A 56 -6.62 8.03 -26.91
CA ARG A 56 -6.36 6.65 -26.47
C ARG A 56 -6.14 6.54 -24.97
N ILE A 57 -5.92 7.65 -24.28
CA ILE A 57 -5.76 7.71 -22.83
C ILE A 57 -7.14 7.74 -22.18
N GLY A 58 -7.26 7.01 -21.08
CA GLY A 58 -8.44 7.04 -20.23
C GLY A 58 -9.35 5.84 -20.45
N ILE A 59 -10.62 6.04 -20.15
CA ILE A 59 -11.65 5.01 -20.13
C ILE A 59 -12.67 5.39 -21.18
N ASN A 60 -13.10 4.42 -22.00
CA ASN A 60 -14.15 4.62 -22.99
C ASN A 60 -15.55 4.66 -22.35
N MET A 61 -15.73 5.51 -21.33
CA MET A 61 -16.99 5.72 -20.61
C MET A 61 -17.06 7.16 -20.12
N THR A 62 -18.29 7.68 -20.04
CA THR A 62 -18.56 8.98 -19.42
C THR A 62 -18.44 8.91 -17.90
N TYR A 63 -18.36 10.07 -17.25
CA TYR A 63 -18.29 10.14 -15.79
C TYR A 63 -19.53 9.56 -15.10
N GLU A 64 -20.71 9.76 -15.68
CA GLU A 64 -21.98 9.28 -15.12
C GLU A 64 -22.07 7.75 -15.13
N GLU A 65 -21.67 7.13 -16.24
CA GLU A 65 -21.59 5.67 -16.38
C GLU A 65 -20.58 5.09 -15.38
N LEU A 66 -19.41 5.73 -15.26
CA LEU A 66 -18.39 5.32 -14.32
C LEU A 66 -18.87 5.43 -12.86
N LYS A 67 -19.63 6.46 -12.53
CA LYS A 67 -20.26 6.63 -11.22
C LYS A 67 -21.31 5.54 -10.94
N ALA A 68 -22.15 5.23 -11.92
CA ALA A 68 -23.14 4.15 -11.79
C ALA A 68 -22.47 2.79 -11.55
N LEU A 69 -21.41 2.50 -12.31
CA LEU A 69 -20.58 1.31 -12.14
C LEU A 69 -19.93 1.27 -10.75
N ALA A 70 -19.32 2.38 -10.32
CA ALA A 70 -18.64 2.49 -9.03
C ALA A 70 -19.60 2.24 -7.86
N ASN A 71 -20.82 2.78 -7.91
CA ASN A 71 -21.81 2.58 -6.86
C ASN A 71 -22.10 1.09 -6.60
N VAL A 72 -22.11 0.26 -7.65
CA VAL A 72 -22.33 -1.19 -7.51
C VAL A 72 -21.04 -1.89 -7.04
N VAL A 73 -19.96 -1.69 -7.79
CA VAL A 73 -18.69 -2.41 -7.59
C VAL A 73 -18.09 -2.12 -6.21
N VAL A 74 -18.07 -0.85 -5.78
CA VAL A 74 -17.43 -0.45 -4.53
C VAL A 74 -18.14 -1.05 -3.33
N LEU A 75 -19.48 -1.10 -3.34
CA LEU A 75 -20.27 -1.72 -2.27
C LEU A 75 -19.95 -3.21 -2.14
N LEU A 76 -19.87 -3.94 -3.25
CA LEU A 76 -19.64 -5.38 -3.25
C LEU A 76 -18.20 -5.75 -2.85
N ILE A 77 -17.21 -4.98 -3.30
CA ILE A 77 -15.82 -5.19 -2.90
C ILE A 77 -15.64 -4.91 -1.40
N LYS A 78 -16.26 -3.85 -0.88
CA LYS A 78 -16.26 -3.56 0.57
C LYS A 78 -16.99 -4.63 1.38
N ALA A 79 -18.01 -5.27 0.81
CA ALA A 79 -18.63 -6.46 1.39
C ALA A 79 -17.72 -7.72 1.35
N GLY A 80 -16.57 -7.65 0.69
CA GLY A 80 -15.55 -8.70 0.67
C GLY A 80 -15.64 -9.67 -0.52
N GLN A 81 -16.44 -9.33 -1.54
CA GLN A 81 -16.49 -10.09 -2.80
C GLN A 81 -15.24 -9.85 -3.65
N SER A 82 -14.81 -10.87 -4.41
CA SER A 82 -13.72 -10.71 -5.37
C SER A 82 -14.21 -10.07 -6.69
N PRO A 83 -13.35 -9.41 -7.48
CA PRO A 83 -13.72 -8.86 -8.79
C PRO A 83 -14.36 -9.89 -9.73
N TYR A 84 -13.87 -11.13 -9.69
CA TYR A 84 -14.45 -12.26 -10.41
C TYR A 84 -15.90 -12.55 -9.99
N GLN A 85 -16.17 -12.59 -8.68
CA GLN A 85 -17.51 -12.80 -8.15
C GLN A 85 -18.45 -11.67 -8.51
N VAL A 86 -17.98 -10.42 -8.45
CA VAL A 86 -18.78 -9.24 -8.84
C VAL A 86 -19.28 -9.38 -10.27
N ILE A 87 -18.41 -9.76 -11.20
CA ILE A 87 -18.79 -9.89 -12.63
C ILE A 87 -19.66 -11.11 -12.89
N THR A 88 -19.42 -12.19 -12.15
CA THR A 88 -20.23 -13.42 -12.27
C THR A 88 -21.67 -13.20 -11.76
N ASN A 89 -21.81 -12.42 -10.69
CA ASN A 89 -23.11 -12.09 -10.10
C ASN A 89 -23.84 -10.96 -10.84
N HIS A 90 -23.08 -10.02 -11.42
CA HIS A 90 -23.60 -8.83 -12.10
C HIS A 90 -23.18 -8.79 -13.58
N PRO A 91 -23.74 -9.67 -14.43
CA PRO A 91 -23.46 -9.67 -15.86
C PRO A 91 -23.94 -8.39 -16.55
N GLU A 92 -24.86 -7.62 -15.94
CA GLU A 92 -25.36 -6.34 -16.46
C GLU A 92 -24.27 -5.27 -16.64
N LEU A 93 -23.13 -5.40 -15.95
CA LEU A 93 -22.03 -4.44 -16.03
C LEU A 93 -21.27 -4.54 -17.36
N ASN A 94 -21.46 -5.59 -18.16
CA ASN A 94 -20.82 -5.80 -19.47
C ASN A 94 -19.30 -5.58 -19.49
N ILE A 95 -18.62 -5.84 -18.37
CA ILE A 95 -17.18 -5.62 -18.18
C ILE A 95 -16.53 -6.97 -17.87
N SER A 96 -15.36 -7.20 -18.46
CA SER A 96 -14.55 -8.38 -18.15
C SER A 96 -13.76 -8.21 -16.84
N GLU A 97 -13.33 -9.33 -16.26
CA GLU A 97 -12.52 -9.31 -15.03
C GLU A 97 -11.24 -8.50 -15.21
N LYS A 98 -10.58 -8.68 -16.35
CA LYS A 98 -9.36 -7.95 -16.69
C LYS A 98 -9.60 -6.43 -16.75
N THR A 99 -10.69 -5.99 -17.37
CA THR A 99 -11.03 -4.57 -17.46
C THR A 99 -11.31 -3.97 -16.09
N LEU A 100 -11.97 -4.73 -15.20
CA LEU A 100 -12.21 -4.26 -13.83
C LEU A 100 -10.91 -4.11 -13.04
N TYR A 101 -9.98 -5.05 -13.15
CA TYR A 101 -8.64 -4.90 -12.55
C TYR A 101 -7.89 -3.70 -13.13
N ASN A 102 -7.89 -3.51 -14.46
CA ASN A 102 -7.22 -2.38 -15.09
C ASN A 102 -7.77 -1.04 -14.57
N TYR A 103 -9.08 -0.91 -14.39
CA TYR A 103 -9.68 0.32 -13.84
C TYR A 103 -9.29 0.55 -12.38
N ILE A 104 -9.23 -0.50 -11.56
CA ILE A 104 -8.78 -0.38 -10.17
C ILE A 104 -7.28 -0.03 -10.10
N GLU A 105 -6.44 -0.62 -10.96
CA GLU A 105 -5.01 -0.33 -11.04
C GLU A 105 -4.72 1.08 -11.54
N ASN A 106 -5.46 1.54 -12.56
CA ASN A 106 -5.37 2.90 -13.09
C ASN A 106 -5.90 3.94 -12.09
N GLY A 107 -6.60 3.52 -11.04
CA GLY A 107 -7.12 4.39 -9.99
C GLY A 107 -8.41 5.12 -10.37
N SER A 108 -9.15 4.61 -11.36
CA SER A 108 -10.41 5.19 -11.84
C SER A 108 -11.48 5.31 -10.75
N PHE A 109 -11.42 4.43 -9.75
CA PHE A 109 -12.37 4.39 -8.63
C PHE A 109 -11.87 5.10 -7.35
N ARG A 110 -10.76 5.84 -7.44
CA ARG A 110 -10.17 6.52 -6.27
C ARG A 110 -11.12 7.53 -5.65
N GLU A 111 -11.89 8.26 -6.47
CA GLU A 111 -12.90 9.22 -6.00
C GLU A 111 -14.01 8.56 -5.18
N PHE A 112 -14.34 7.30 -5.47
CA PHE A 112 -15.38 6.52 -4.79
C PHE A 112 -14.83 5.77 -3.56
N GLY A 113 -13.55 5.98 -3.22
CA GLY A 113 -12.90 5.35 -2.09
C GLY A 113 -12.69 3.85 -2.29
N LEU A 114 -12.31 3.45 -3.50
CA LEU A 114 -11.82 2.11 -3.81
C LEU A 114 -10.39 2.21 -4.34
N LEU A 115 -9.49 1.53 -3.64
CA LEU A 115 -8.07 1.45 -3.96
C LEU A 115 -7.67 0.00 -4.19
N GLY A 116 -6.55 -0.20 -4.89
CA GLY A 116 -5.95 -1.53 -5.09
C GLY A 116 -5.68 -2.32 -3.80
N VAL A 117 -5.61 -1.64 -2.65
CA VAL A 117 -5.40 -2.22 -1.32
C VAL A 117 -6.67 -2.83 -0.71
N ASP A 118 -7.85 -2.40 -1.15
CA ASP A 118 -9.13 -2.85 -0.62
C ASP A 118 -9.53 -4.23 -1.16
N LEU A 119 -8.94 -4.61 -2.29
CA LEU A 119 -9.07 -5.95 -2.84
C LEU A 119 -8.54 -6.96 -1.85
N ARG A 120 -9.27 -8.08 -1.70
CA ARG A 120 -8.92 -9.24 -0.89
C ARG A 120 -7.68 -9.94 -1.46
N ILE A 121 -6.53 -9.29 -1.32
CA ILE A 121 -5.17 -9.78 -1.56
C ILE A 121 -4.86 -10.07 -3.04
N LYS A 122 -4.10 -9.18 -3.71
CA LYS A 122 -3.07 -9.62 -4.68
C LYS A 122 -2.12 -10.51 -3.89
N THR A 123 -2.37 -11.82 -3.86
CA THR A 123 -1.74 -12.81 -2.96
C THR A 123 -0.30 -12.44 -2.60
N LYS A 124 -0.03 -12.03 -1.34
CA LYS A 124 1.33 -12.14 -0.80
C LYS A 124 1.65 -13.62 -0.88
N ARG A 125 2.62 -14.01 -1.71
CA ARG A 125 3.09 -15.40 -1.76
C ARG A 125 3.32 -15.85 -0.33
N ARG A 126 2.74 -17.01 0.03
CA ARG A 126 3.02 -17.65 1.31
C ARG A 126 4.53 -17.72 1.44
N ILE A 127 5.09 -17.04 2.44
CA ILE A 127 6.53 -17.07 2.68
C ILE A 127 6.92 -18.54 2.79
N THR A 128 7.80 -19.00 1.90
CA THR A 128 8.27 -20.38 1.93
C THR A 128 8.90 -20.65 3.29
N LYS A 129 8.76 -21.87 3.83
CA LYS A 129 9.34 -22.22 5.15
C LYS A 129 10.81 -21.79 5.27
N LYS A 130 11.57 -21.84 4.18
CA LYS A 130 12.96 -21.37 4.11
C LYS A 130 13.14 -19.88 4.43
N ALA A 131 12.21 -19.02 4.00
CA ALA A 131 12.23 -17.59 4.30
C ALA A 131 11.56 -17.24 5.64
N SER A 132 10.58 -18.01 6.11
CA SER A 132 10.01 -17.85 7.46
C SER A 132 10.99 -18.32 8.55
N ASN A 133 11.86 -19.28 8.23
CA ASN A 133 12.90 -19.80 9.11
C ASN A 133 14.10 -18.83 9.25
N LYS A 134 14.10 -17.67 8.58
CA LYS A 134 14.82 -16.49 9.06
C LYS A 134 14.10 -15.93 10.30
N CYS A 135 13.85 -16.78 11.29
CA CYS A 135 13.40 -16.37 12.61
C CYS A 135 14.39 -15.32 13.11
N LYS A 136 13.88 -14.23 13.69
CA LYS A 136 14.70 -13.32 14.48
C LYS A 136 15.49 -14.18 15.48
N LYS A 137 16.80 -13.93 15.58
CA LYS A 137 17.67 -14.65 16.52
C LYS A 137 17.03 -14.57 17.91
N ARG A 138 16.83 -15.71 18.57
CA ARG A 138 16.27 -15.76 19.92
C ARG A 138 17.13 -14.86 20.81
N GLU A 139 16.51 -13.99 21.61
CA GLU A 139 17.26 -13.12 22.51
C GLU A 139 18.09 -13.97 23.48
N ASP A 140 19.40 -13.72 23.52
CA ASP A 140 20.33 -14.46 24.37
C ASP A 140 20.07 -14.12 25.85
N ARG A 141 19.39 -15.01 26.58
CA ARG A 141 19.12 -14.87 28.03
C ARG A 141 20.34 -15.19 28.91
N LYS A 142 21.55 -14.85 28.45
CA LYS A 142 22.79 -15.13 29.21
C LYS A 142 22.81 -14.43 30.58
N TYR A 143 22.15 -13.28 30.69
CA TYR A 143 22.02 -12.50 31.93
C TYR A 143 21.18 -13.19 33.02
N LEU A 144 20.45 -14.28 32.70
CA LEU A 144 19.62 -15.02 33.66
C LEU A 144 20.41 -16.08 34.45
N LYS A 145 21.63 -16.43 34.03
CA LYS A 145 22.47 -17.42 34.72
C LYS A 145 22.85 -16.91 36.11
N GLY A 146 22.59 -17.68 37.17
CA GLY A 146 22.83 -17.28 38.56
C GLY A 146 21.81 -16.29 39.13
N ARG A 147 20.71 -16.03 38.40
CA ARG A 147 19.60 -15.17 38.83
C ARG A 147 18.26 -15.90 38.71
N THR A 148 18.29 -17.23 38.74
CA THR A 148 17.08 -18.04 38.70
C THR A 148 16.44 -18.11 40.08
N TYR A 149 15.17 -18.49 40.13
CA TYR A 149 14.46 -18.67 41.39
C TYR A 149 15.10 -19.79 42.24
N ASP A 150 15.60 -20.83 41.59
CA ASP A 150 16.28 -21.95 42.26
C ASP A 150 17.59 -21.48 42.92
N ASP A 151 18.35 -20.60 42.24
CA ASP A 151 19.55 -19.96 42.81
C ASP A 151 19.19 -19.12 44.06
N PHE A 152 18.04 -18.43 44.05
CA PHE A 152 17.54 -17.66 45.19
C PHE A 152 17.18 -18.56 46.37
N ILE A 153 16.49 -19.69 46.13
CA ILE A 153 16.13 -20.63 47.20
C ILE A 153 17.39 -21.24 47.84
N ASN A 154 18.38 -21.62 47.03
CA ASN A 154 19.65 -22.13 47.54
C ASN A 154 20.36 -21.09 48.41
N TYR A 155 20.41 -19.84 47.96
CA TYR A 155 21.02 -18.74 48.72
C TYR A 155 20.32 -18.45 50.07
N VAL A 156 18.98 -18.53 50.10
CA VAL A 156 18.20 -18.34 51.33
C VAL A 156 18.44 -19.47 52.32
N ASN A 157 18.58 -20.71 51.84
CA ASN A 157 18.87 -21.87 52.70
C ASN A 157 20.29 -21.85 53.27
N GLU A 158 21.23 -21.20 52.59
CA GLU A 158 22.62 -21.07 53.04
C GLU A 158 22.84 -19.94 54.07
N ASN A 159 21.90 -18.99 54.19
CA ASN A 159 22.05 -17.80 55.03
C ASN A 159 20.79 -17.55 55.87
N ASP A 160 20.80 -17.96 57.14
CA ASP A 160 19.64 -17.90 58.03
C ASP A 160 19.19 -16.46 58.42
N ASN A 161 20.08 -15.46 58.30
CA ASN A 161 19.84 -14.08 58.74
C ASN A 161 19.62 -13.10 57.56
N LEU A 162 18.76 -13.44 56.60
CA LEU A 162 18.50 -12.60 55.43
C LEU A 162 17.22 -11.76 55.56
N SER A 163 17.35 -10.44 55.45
CA SER A 163 16.22 -9.52 55.27
C SER A 163 15.84 -9.44 53.78
N ILE A 164 14.86 -10.25 53.38
CA ILE A 164 14.37 -10.28 51.98
C ILE A 164 13.40 -9.12 51.75
N VAL A 165 13.77 -8.20 50.85
CA VAL A 165 12.95 -7.06 50.42
C VAL A 165 12.33 -7.39 49.07
N GLU A 166 11.00 -7.32 48.98
CA GLU A 166 10.29 -7.49 47.72
C GLU A 166 9.94 -6.13 47.12
N MET A 167 10.22 -5.93 45.83
CA MET A 167 9.78 -4.75 45.11
C MET A 167 8.38 -5.02 44.54
N VAL A 168 7.37 -4.30 45.03
CA VAL A 168 6.01 -4.42 44.50
C VAL A 168 5.79 -3.28 43.50
N PRO A 169 5.37 -3.56 42.25
CA PRO A 169 5.00 -2.49 41.33
C PRO A 169 3.73 -1.81 41.83
N SER A 170 3.83 -0.52 42.12
CA SER A 170 2.67 0.28 42.50
C SER A 170 1.74 0.40 41.30
N ILE A 171 0.47 -0.01 41.46
CA ILE A 171 -0.54 0.01 40.40
C ILE A 171 -0.84 1.46 39.95
N ILE A 172 -0.49 2.44 40.79
CA ILE A 172 -0.85 3.85 40.63
C ILE A 172 0.26 4.66 39.95
N THR A 173 1.54 4.43 40.23
CA THR A 173 2.65 5.27 39.70
C THR A 173 3.63 4.54 38.80
N GLY A 174 3.53 3.21 38.67
CA GLY A 174 4.37 2.42 37.77
C GLY A 174 5.85 2.33 38.17
N LEU A 175 6.26 2.99 39.26
CA LEU A 175 7.58 2.88 39.85
C LEU A 175 7.60 1.80 40.95
N PRO A 176 8.65 0.97 41.00
CA PRO A 176 8.75 -0.09 41.99
C PRO A 176 9.10 0.50 43.37
N ILE A 177 8.35 0.12 44.42
CA ILE A 177 8.57 0.56 45.81
C ILE A 177 9.07 -0.65 46.63
N PRO A 178 10.12 -0.51 47.47
CA PRO A 178 10.60 -1.60 48.33
C PRO A 178 9.66 -1.83 49.51
N LEU A 179 9.20 -3.07 49.67
CA LEU A 179 8.40 -3.52 50.81
C LEU A 179 9.26 -4.43 51.69
N TYR A 180 9.49 -4.00 52.93
CA TYR A 180 10.22 -4.77 53.94
C TYR A 180 9.29 -5.77 54.61
N LYS A 181 9.68 -7.05 54.63
CA LYS A 181 8.96 -8.10 55.36
C LYS A 181 9.19 -7.94 56.87
N HIS A 182 8.31 -7.24 57.56
CA HIS A 182 8.02 -7.56 58.96
C HIS A 182 6.80 -8.48 59.00
N LEU A 183 6.93 -9.55 59.80
CA LEU A 183 6.04 -10.71 59.89
C LEU A 183 4.54 -10.40 59.90
N ASN A 184 3.78 -11.36 59.35
CA ASN A 184 2.33 -11.60 59.48
C ASN A 184 1.35 -10.87 58.55
N PHE A 185 1.35 -11.25 57.25
CA PHE A 185 0.12 -11.21 56.44
C PHE A 185 -0.01 -12.49 55.60
N GLY A 186 -0.79 -13.45 56.12
CA GLY A 186 -0.94 -14.81 55.58
C GLY A 186 -1.75 -14.97 54.29
N LEU A 187 -2.13 -13.89 53.61
CA LEU A 187 -3.03 -13.95 52.44
C LEU A 187 -2.39 -13.48 51.11
N THR A 188 -1.24 -12.82 51.14
CA THR A 188 -0.57 -12.32 49.91
C THR A 188 0.51 -13.27 49.36
N LEU A 189 1.12 -14.08 50.22
CA LEU A 189 2.14 -15.07 49.86
C LEU A 189 1.60 -16.21 48.98
N SER A 190 0.35 -16.66 49.21
CA SER A 190 -0.24 -17.76 48.46
C SER A 190 -0.52 -17.40 46.98
N CYS A 191 -0.97 -16.16 46.72
CA CYS A 191 -1.25 -15.68 45.37
C CYS A 191 0.04 -15.49 44.52
N LEU A 192 1.13 -15.01 45.12
CA LEU A 192 2.40 -14.81 44.40
C LEU A 192 3.14 -16.12 44.13
N LEU A 193 3.15 -17.06 45.10
CA LEU A 193 3.66 -18.43 44.89
C LEU A 193 2.90 -19.15 43.76
N TYR A 194 1.58 -18.95 43.66
CA TYR A 194 0.76 -19.47 42.57
C TYR A 194 1.14 -18.89 41.19
N ILE A 195 1.40 -17.57 41.11
CA ILE A 195 1.79 -16.90 39.86
C ILE A 195 3.20 -17.33 39.40
N MET A 196 4.16 -17.48 40.33
CA MET A 196 5.51 -17.95 40.01
C MET A 196 5.51 -19.42 39.55
N LYS A 197 4.73 -20.30 40.21
CA LYS A 197 4.54 -21.70 39.79
C LYS A 197 3.91 -21.81 38.40
N LYS A 198 2.93 -20.96 38.08
CA LYS A 198 2.27 -20.92 36.77
C LYS A 198 3.20 -20.42 35.65
N LYS A 199 4.08 -19.45 35.92
CA LYS A 199 5.12 -19.01 34.97
C LYS A 199 6.16 -20.09 34.69
N HIS A 200 6.59 -20.85 35.71
CA HIS A 200 7.55 -21.94 35.54
C HIS A 200 6.98 -23.09 34.69
N GLN A 201 5.73 -23.50 34.95
CA GLN A 201 5.04 -24.52 34.15
C GLN A 201 4.81 -24.10 32.68
N ASN A 202 4.56 -22.81 32.43
CA ASN A 202 4.41 -22.28 31.07
C ASN A 202 5.74 -22.21 30.30
N HIS A 203 6.87 -22.15 31.00
CA HIS A 203 8.20 -22.22 30.40
C HIS A 203 8.56 -23.66 29.99
N ALA A 204 8.26 -24.64 30.85
CA ALA A 204 8.49 -26.06 30.58
C ALA A 204 7.63 -26.64 29.44
N LYS A 205 6.44 -26.06 29.17
CA LYS A 205 5.56 -26.45 28.05
C LYS A 205 5.95 -25.85 26.69
N ARG A 206 6.92 -24.93 26.66
CA ARG A 206 7.35 -24.19 25.46
C ARG A 206 8.75 -24.57 24.97
N THR A 207 9.45 -25.43 25.71
CA THR A 207 10.65 -26.16 25.30
C THR A 207 10.23 -27.49 24.69
#